data_AF-A0A928NP63-F1
#
_entry.id   AF-A0A928NP63-F1
#
_cell.length_a   1.000
_cell.length_b   1.000
_cell.length_c   1.000
_cell.angle_alpha   90.00
_cell.angle_beta   90.00
_cell.angle_gamma   90.00
#
_symmetry.space_group_name_H-M   'P 1'
#
loop_
_entity.id
_entity.type
_entity.pdbx_description
1 polymer ?
#
loop_
_entity_poly.entity_id
_entity_poly.type
_entity_poly.pdbx_seq_one_letter_code
_entity_poly.pdbx_strand_id
1 'polypeptide(L)'
;MKEYDVIIRPHVTEKSTEQSATGKYTFIVAKTATKIDIKNAVEKLFNVKVLSVNTVRYDGKRKSRRQAGGEVIGYTPSYKKAIVQIDTDPKAASYQTKGGKVVKADKKYKNSIEEFGFIQ
;
A
#
# COMPACT_ATOMS: atom_id res chain seq x y z
N MET A 1 15.26 -0.87 5.71
CA MET A 1 14.07 -1.37 6.44
C MET A 1 13.65 -2.67 5.75
N LYS A 2 13.31 -3.74 6.46
CA LYS A 2 12.84 -4.99 5.82
C LYS A 2 11.46 -4.75 5.22
N GLU A 3 11.17 -5.35 4.07
CA GLU A 3 9.96 -5.07 3.28
C GLU A 3 8.67 -5.50 4.00
N TYR A 4 8.76 -6.52 4.85
CA TYR A 4 7.66 -7.00 5.68
C TYR A 4 7.22 -6.02 6.76
N ASP A 5 8.11 -5.11 7.21
CA ASP A 5 7.80 -4.15 8.27
C ASP A 5 7.15 -2.87 7.73
N VAL A 6 7.09 -2.70 6.40
CA VAL A 6 6.64 -1.47 5.76
C VAL A 6 5.12 -1.38 5.74
N ILE A 7 4.44 -2.48 5.42
CA ILE A 7 2.97 -2.55 5.31
C ILE A 7 2.43 -3.14 6.62
N ILE A 8 1.63 -2.38 7.35
CA ILE A 8 1.06 -2.81 8.63
C ILE A 8 -0.27 -3.53 8.40
N ARG A 9 -1.18 -2.91 7.63
CA ARG A 9 -2.51 -3.47 7.32
C ARG A 9 -3.20 -2.76 6.15
N PRO A 10 -4.17 -3.41 5.47
CA PRO A 10 -5.06 -2.72 4.55
C PRO A 10 -5.95 -1.71 5.30
N HIS A 11 -6.31 -0.61 4.63
CA HIS A 11 -7.19 0.43 5.15
C HIS A 11 -8.48 0.45 4.35
N VAL A 12 -9.48 -0.28 4.84
CA VAL A 12 -10.79 -0.45 4.20
C VAL A 12 -11.78 0.59 4.70
N THR A 13 -12.31 1.37 3.75
CA THR A 13 -13.36 2.38 3.89
C THR A 13 -14.15 2.40 2.58
N GLU A 14 -15.38 2.92 2.56
CA GLU A 14 -16.18 3.03 1.33
C GLU A 14 -15.39 3.63 0.17
N LYS A 15 -14.70 4.74 0.44
CA LYS A 15 -13.83 5.41 -0.55
C LYS A 15 -12.68 4.53 -1.05
N SER A 16 -12.04 3.74 -0.18
CA SER A 16 -10.94 2.88 -0.63
C SER A 16 -11.46 1.71 -1.46
N THR A 17 -12.67 1.22 -1.17
CA THR A 17 -13.33 0.19 -1.96
C THR A 17 -13.66 0.71 -3.36
N GLU A 18 -14.25 1.92 -3.46
CA GLU A 18 -14.48 2.58 -4.75
C GLU A 18 -13.18 2.75 -5.54
N GLN A 19 -12.11 3.20 -4.86
CA GLN A 19 -10.79 3.38 -5.46
C GLN A 19 -10.16 2.07 -5.95
N SER A 20 -10.45 0.94 -5.29
CA SER A 20 -9.91 -0.36 -5.68
C SER A 20 -10.36 -0.80 -7.08
N ALA A 21 -11.57 -0.40 -7.50
CA ALA A 21 -12.06 -0.63 -8.87
C ALA A 21 -11.18 0.06 -9.94
N THR A 22 -10.49 1.13 -9.56
CA THR A 22 -9.53 1.85 -10.42
C THR A 22 -8.07 1.40 -10.23
N GLY A 23 -7.82 0.30 -9.52
CA GLY A 23 -6.49 -0.21 -9.21
C GLY A 23 -5.74 0.58 -8.12
N LYS A 24 -6.46 1.35 -7.29
CA LYS A 24 -5.89 2.10 -6.16
C LYS A 24 -6.17 1.37 -4.85
N TYR A 25 -5.12 0.99 -4.16
CA TYR A 25 -5.18 0.28 -2.89
C TYR A 25 -4.62 1.13 -1.76
N THR A 26 -5.31 1.14 -0.62
CA THR A 26 -4.94 1.99 0.52
C THR A 26 -4.44 1.16 1.69
N PHE A 27 -3.24 1.45 2.17
CA PHE A 27 -2.59 0.73 3.26
C PHE A 27 -2.25 1.68 4.41
N ILE A 28 -2.26 1.14 5.63
CA ILE A 28 -1.54 1.74 6.75
C ILE A 28 -0.11 1.20 6.73
N VAL A 29 0.84 2.11 6.76
CA VAL A 29 2.27 1.81 6.64
C VAL A 29 3.05 2.35 7.83
N ALA A 30 4.27 1.87 8.02
CA ALA A 30 5.16 2.40 9.03
C ALA A 30 5.44 3.90 8.80
N LYS A 31 5.47 4.68 9.89
CA LYS A 31 5.63 6.14 9.83
C LYS A 31 6.96 6.57 9.20
N THR A 32 7.99 5.75 9.38
CA THR A 32 9.36 5.94 8.90
C THR A 32 9.54 5.53 7.44
N ALA A 33 8.63 4.74 6.86
CA ALA A 33 8.80 4.21 5.50
C ALA A 33 8.76 5.32 4.44
N THR A 34 9.69 5.28 3.48
CA THR A 34 9.70 6.18 2.32
C THR A 34 8.78 5.65 1.21
N LYS A 35 8.50 6.46 0.19
CA LYS A 35 7.70 6.02 -0.97
C LYS A 35 8.37 4.87 -1.74
N ILE A 36 9.71 4.86 -1.78
CA ILE A 36 10.49 3.82 -2.44
C ILE A 36 10.34 2.49 -1.68
N ASP A 37 10.43 2.53 -0.35
CA ASP A 37 10.25 1.35 0.49
C ASP A 37 8.85 0.75 0.31
N ILE A 38 7.81 1.60 0.31
CA ILE A 38 6.42 1.16 0.11
C ILE A 38 6.23 0.53 -1.27
N LYS A 39 6.80 1.13 -2.32
CA LYS A 39 6.75 0.58 -3.67
C LYS A 39 7.36 -0.82 -3.70
N ASN A 40 8.59 -0.95 -3.20
CA ASN A 40 9.31 -2.22 -3.21
C ASN A 40 8.60 -3.29 -2.37
N ALA A 41 8.03 -2.92 -1.22
CA ALA A 41 7.27 -3.82 -0.38
C ALA A 41 6.00 -4.33 -1.06
N VAL A 42 5.22 -3.45 -1.67
CA VAL A 42 3.98 -3.83 -2.38
C VAL A 42 4.29 -4.71 -3.60
N GLU A 43 5.30 -4.33 -4.40
CA GLU A 43 5.68 -5.11 -5.58
C GLU A 43 6.13 -6.54 -5.19
N LYS A 44 6.89 -6.69 -4.08
CA LYS A 44 7.36 -8.00 -3.61
C LYS A 44 6.28 -8.84 -2.94
N LEU A 45 5.46 -8.25 -2.07
CA LEU A 45 4.47 -8.99 -1.29
C LEU A 45 3.29 -9.47 -2.14
N PHE A 46 2.84 -8.63 -3.07
CA PHE A 46 1.64 -8.91 -3.87
C PHE A 46 1.95 -9.32 -5.31
N ASN A 47 3.23 -9.32 -5.72
CA ASN A 47 3.66 -9.58 -7.10
C ASN A 47 2.89 -8.72 -8.13
N VAL A 48 2.67 -7.45 -7.81
CA VAL A 48 2.00 -6.47 -8.67
C VAL A 48 3.01 -5.48 -9.22
N LYS A 49 2.66 -4.79 -10.30
CA LYS A 49 3.46 -3.66 -10.80
C LYS A 49 2.92 -2.35 -10.24
N VAL A 50 3.74 -1.57 -9.56
CA VAL A 50 3.30 -0.29 -8.95
C VAL A 50 3.65 0.88 -9.87
N LEU A 51 2.63 1.67 -10.22
CA LEU A 51 2.76 2.89 -11.01
C LEU A 51 3.16 4.07 -10.15
N SER A 52 2.41 4.33 -9.07
CA SER A 52 2.63 5.48 -8.20
C SER A 52 2.24 5.23 -6.74
N VAL A 53 2.85 5.99 -5.84
CA VAL A 53 2.61 5.91 -4.38
C VAL A 53 2.40 7.32 -3.82
N ASN A 54 1.25 7.51 -3.20
CA ASN A 54 0.89 8.73 -2.49
C ASN A 54 0.81 8.43 -1.00
N THR A 55 1.42 9.28 -0.17
CA THR A 55 1.44 9.05 1.29
C THR A 55 0.99 10.28 2.05
N VAL A 56 0.25 10.08 3.14
CA VAL A 56 -0.22 11.13 4.04
C VAL A 56 -0.02 10.66 5.48
N ARG A 57 0.45 11.54 6.37
CA ARG A 57 0.50 11.27 7.82
C ARG A 57 -0.76 11.84 8.48
N TYR A 58 -1.37 11.04 9.36
CA TYR A 58 -2.53 11.42 10.14
C TYR A 58 -2.16 11.42 11.62
N ASP A 59 -2.41 12.54 12.27
CA ASP A 59 -2.19 12.67 13.71
C ASP A 59 -3.26 11.97 14.53
N GLY A 60 -2.87 11.63 15.75
CA GLY A 60 -3.75 11.06 16.74
C GLY A 60 -4.85 12.04 17.11
N LYS A 61 -6.10 11.57 17.16
CA LYS A 61 -7.20 12.39 17.66
C LYS A 61 -7.22 12.32 19.18
N ARG A 62 -7.44 13.47 19.83
CA ARG A 62 -7.70 13.54 21.27
C ARG A 62 -8.97 12.73 21.57
N LYS A 63 -8.86 11.82 22.53
CA LYS A 63 -9.96 11.00 23.03
C LYS A 63 -10.03 11.15 24.53
N SER A 64 -11.23 11.29 25.03
CA SER A 64 -11.50 11.31 26.46
C SER A 64 -12.34 10.10 26.83
N ARG A 65 -12.05 9.49 27.98
CA ARG A 65 -12.83 8.40 28.56
C ARG A 65 -13.11 8.73 30.02
N ARG A 66 -14.39 8.66 30.42
CA ARG A 66 -14.79 8.72 31.82
C ARG A 66 -14.47 7.40 32.51
N GLN A 67 -13.79 7.47 33.65
CA GLN A 67 -13.54 6.36 34.57
C GLN A 67 -14.04 6.73 35.96
N ALA A 68 -14.15 5.74 36.86
CA ALA A 68 -14.72 5.94 38.20
C ALA A 68 -13.99 7.02 39.05
N GLY A 69 -12.71 7.30 38.74
CA GLY A 69 -11.91 8.34 39.39
C GLY A 69 -11.81 9.68 38.64
N GLY A 70 -12.57 9.88 37.56
CA GLY A 70 -12.57 11.12 36.79
C GLY A 70 -12.44 10.93 35.27
N GLU A 71 -12.07 12.00 34.56
CA GLU A 71 -11.93 12.01 33.12
C GLU A 71 -10.46 11.80 32.70
N VAL A 72 -10.17 10.72 31.96
CA VAL A 72 -8.84 10.45 31.42
C VAL A 72 -8.77 10.88 29.97
N ILE A 73 -7.86 11.82 29.71
CA ILE A 73 -7.59 12.35 28.37
C ILE A 73 -6.37 11.64 27.79
N GLY A 74 -6.51 11.11 26.57
CA GLY A 74 -5.43 10.52 25.80
C GLY A 74 -5.54 10.84 24.31
N TYR A 75 -4.64 10.26 23.51
CA TYR A 75 -4.64 10.40 22.06
C TYR A 75 -4.64 9.03 21.40
N THR A 76 -5.34 8.89 20.28
CA THR A 76 -5.19 7.69 19.45
C THR A 76 -3.80 7.67 18.81
N PRO A 77 -3.24 6.51 18.47
CA PRO A 77 -1.98 6.47 17.76
C PRO A 77 -2.09 7.17 16.40
N SER A 78 -1.11 8.03 16.08
CA SER A 78 -0.95 8.54 14.72
C SER A 78 -0.56 7.42 13.77
N TYR A 79 -0.81 7.58 12.47
CA TYR A 79 -0.47 6.59 11.45
C TYR A 79 -0.11 7.25 10.13
N LYS A 80 0.56 6.50 9.25
CA LYS A 80 0.83 6.91 7.88
C LYS A 80 -0.04 6.09 6.94
N LYS A 81 -0.77 6.76 6.06
CA LYS A 81 -1.59 6.15 5.02
C LYS A 81 -0.85 6.21 3.70
N ALA A 82 -0.84 5.12 2.96
CA ALA A 82 -0.30 5.03 1.62
C ALA A 82 -1.42 4.62 0.65
N ILE A 83 -1.62 5.39 -0.41
CA ILE A 83 -2.48 5.05 -1.53
C ILE A 83 -1.55 4.64 -2.67
N VAL A 84 -1.69 3.42 -3.14
CA VAL A 84 -0.81 2.79 -4.12
C VAL A 84 -1.61 2.47 -5.36
N GLN A 85 -1.18 3.00 -6.50
CA GLN A 85 -1.75 2.68 -7.80
C GLN A 85 -0.95 1.51 -8.40
N ILE A 86 -1.66 0.43 -8.73
CA ILE A 86 -1.09 -0.66 -9.51
C ILE A 86 -1.38 -0.48 -11.00
N ASP A 87 -0.58 -1.16 -11.81
CA ASP A 87 -0.84 -1.36 -13.22
C ASP A 87 -1.85 -2.51 -13.39
N THR A 88 -2.98 -2.22 -14.02
CA THR A 88 -4.03 -3.21 -14.30
C THR A 88 -3.76 -4.01 -15.58
N ASP A 89 -2.87 -3.53 -16.45
CA ASP A 89 -2.41 -4.23 -17.67
C ASP A 89 -0.87 -4.24 -17.73
N PRO A 90 -0.22 -5.04 -16.86
CA PRO A 90 1.23 -5.07 -16.77
C PRO A 90 1.85 -5.70 -18.02
N LYS A 91 2.41 -4.87 -18.90
CA LYS A 91 3.15 -5.34 -20.07
C LYS A 91 4.56 -5.79 -19.69
N ALA A 92 5.00 -6.90 -20.28
CA ALA A 92 6.36 -7.39 -20.09
C ALA A 92 7.39 -6.36 -20.61
N ALA A 93 8.43 -6.09 -19.80
CA ALA A 93 9.51 -5.22 -20.22
C ALA A 93 10.24 -5.83 -21.44
N SER A 94 10.27 -5.07 -22.54
CA SER A 94 10.97 -5.44 -23.76
C SER A 94 12.31 -4.70 -23.82
N TYR A 95 13.39 -5.44 -24.04
CA TYR A 95 14.69 -4.86 -24.33
C TYR A 95 15.15 -5.29 -25.71
N GLN A 96 15.75 -4.35 -26.44
CA GLN A 96 16.39 -4.64 -27.72
C GLN A 96 17.82 -5.12 -27.46
N THR A 97 18.14 -6.32 -27.92
CA THR A 97 19.52 -6.82 -27.94
C THR A 97 20.24 -6.29 -29.18
N LYS A 98 21.59 -6.27 -29.16
CA LYS A 98 22.45 -5.75 -30.26
C LYS A 98 22.26 -6.41 -31.64
N GLY A 99 21.31 -7.34 -31.80
CA GLY A 99 20.93 -7.96 -33.07
C GLY A 99 19.45 -7.75 -33.46
N GLY A 100 18.77 -6.75 -32.91
CA GLY A 100 17.37 -6.43 -33.25
C GLY A 100 16.31 -7.40 -32.70
N LYS A 101 16.74 -8.47 -32.01
CA LYS A 101 15.83 -9.39 -31.33
C LYS A 101 15.36 -8.79 -30.02
N VAL A 102 14.04 -8.62 -29.90
CA VAL A 102 13.36 -8.19 -28.68
C VAL A 102 13.26 -9.40 -27.75
N VAL A 103 13.90 -9.33 -26.59
CA VAL A 103 13.75 -10.37 -25.56
C VAL A 103 12.82 -9.83 -24.48
N LYS A 104 11.84 -10.65 -24.10
CA LYS A 104 10.84 -10.33 -23.07
C LYS A 104 11.27 -10.95 -21.75
N ALA A 105 11.09 -10.22 -20.65
CA ALA A 105 11.27 -10.79 -19.32
C ALA A 105 9.93 -11.37 -18.82
N ASP A 106 9.91 -12.65 -18.43
CA ASP A 106 8.71 -13.40 -18.01
C ASP A 106 8.24 -13.11 -16.57
N LYS A 107 8.28 -11.85 -16.12
CA LYS A 107 7.68 -11.51 -14.82
C LYS A 107 6.16 -11.45 -14.96
N LYS A 108 5.49 -12.47 -14.41
CA LYS A 108 4.03 -12.50 -14.26
C LYS A 108 3.63 -11.59 -13.09
N TYR A 109 2.90 -10.52 -13.39
CA TYR A 109 2.33 -9.65 -12.38
C TYR A 109 0.84 -9.94 -12.22
N LYS A 110 0.33 -9.78 -11.00
CA LYS A 110 -1.12 -9.79 -10.75
C LYS A 110 -1.73 -8.46 -11.16
N ASN A 111 -2.97 -8.51 -11.64
CA ASN A 111 -3.75 -7.33 -12.07
C ASN A 111 -4.62 -6.76 -10.94
N SER A 112 -4.72 -7.47 -9.82
CA SER A 112 -5.50 -7.10 -8.64
C SER A 112 -4.84 -7.65 -7.37
N ILE A 113 -5.12 -6.98 -6.24
CA ILE A 113 -4.77 -7.48 -4.91
C ILE A 113 -6.03 -8.11 -4.32
N GLU A 114 -6.19 -9.42 -4.52
CA GLU A 114 -7.39 -10.18 -4.13
C GLU A 114 -7.62 -10.23 -2.61
N GLU A 115 -6.56 -10.13 -1.81
CA GLU A 115 -6.59 -10.15 -0.34
C GLU A 115 -6.83 -8.76 0.29
N PHE A 116 -7.21 -7.75 -0.51
CA PHE A 116 -7.41 -6.40 0.00
C PHE A 116 -8.69 -6.31 0.84
N GLY A 117 -8.54 -6.46 2.16
CA GLY A 117 -9.60 -6.21 3.12
C GLY A 117 -10.35 -7.44 3.63
N PHE A 118 -9.99 -8.64 3.16
CA PHE A 118 -10.44 -9.91 3.74
C PHE A 118 -9.23 -10.61 4.36
N ILE A 119 -9.03 -10.37 5.65
CA ILE A 119 -8.35 -11.35 6.50
C ILE A 119 -9.50 -12.21 7.03
N GLN A 120 -9.69 -13.39 6.44
CA GLN A 120 -10.53 -14.44 7.01
C GLN A 120 -9.66 -15.33 7.90
#